data_AF-A0A8I6RKP3-F1
#
_entry.id   AF-A0A8I6RKP3-F1
#
_cell.length_a   1.000
_cell.length_b   1.000
_cell.length_c   1.000
_cell.angle_alpha   90.00
_cell.angle_beta   90.00
_cell.angle_gamma   90.00
#
_symmetry.space_group_name_H-M   'P 1'
#
loop_
_entity.id
_entity.type
_entity.pdbx_description
1 polymer ?
#
loop_
_entity_poly.entity_id
_entity_poly.type
_entity_poly.pdbx_seq_one_letter_code
_entity_poly.pdbx_strand_id
1 'polypeptide(L)'
;MRTSPIFLTVTQVIKPHIPLIKFRKGHVDSCHTTQTPQQSSQGVSAAKPAKSTSYSLEEYQLPARFRRLPLDNYEIEAINGLLLYQFSLGLKYYIKLNIENYLMK
;
A
#
# COMPACT_ATOMS: atom_id res chain seq x y z
N MET A 1 -34.20 60.51 -17.62
CA MET A 1 -34.37 59.13 -18.12
C MET A 1 -33.06 58.40 -17.95
N ARG A 2 -33.14 57.15 -17.46
CA ARG A 2 -32.02 56.34 -16.95
C ARG A 2 -31.19 55.78 -18.10
N THR A 3 -29.86 55.88 -18.04
CA THR A 3 -28.97 55.02 -18.83
C THR A 3 -28.12 54.19 -17.86
N SER A 4 -28.20 52.88 -18.04
CA SER A 4 -27.72 51.82 -17.14
C SER A 4 -26.20 51.61 -17.18
N PRO A 5 -25.61 51.03 -16.11
CA PRO A 5 -24.18 50.88 -15.98
C PRO A 5 -23.58 49.81 -16.89
N ILE A 6 -22.29 50.01 -17.18
CA ILE A 6 -21.39 49.16 -17.95
C ILE A 6 -21.28 47.78 -17.28
N PHE A 7 -21.88 46.76 -17.89
CA PHE A 7 -21.63 45.37 -17.52
C PHE A 7 -20.33 44.93 -18.20
N LEU A 8 -19.22 44.94 -17.45
CA LEU A 8 -18.02 44.20 -17.84
C LEU A 8 -18.34 42.71 -17.68
N THR A 9 -18.58 42.05 -18.80
CA THR A 9 -18.76 40.59 -18.85
C THR A 9 -17.46 39.91 -18.41
N VAL A 10 -17.56 39.07 -17.38
CA VAL A 10 -16.51 38.22 -16.75
C VAL A 10 -15.94 37.14 -17.71
N THR A 11 -16.01 37.37 -19.02
CA THR A 11 -15.52 36.45 -20.05
C THR A 11 -14.15 36.84 -20.59
N GLN A 12 -13.63 38.01 -20.19
CA GLN A 12 -12.27 38.39 -20.54
C GLN A 12 -11.28 37.66 -19.62
N VAL A 13 -10.54 36.73 -20.24
CA VAL A 13 -9.35 36.00 -19.75
C VAL A 13 -9.61 34.67 -19.02
N ILE A 14 -10.28 33.74 -19.70
CA ILE A 14 -9.93 32.31 -19.55
C ILE A 14 -9.28 31.87 -20.86
N LYS A 15 -7.96 31.62 -20.83
CA LYS A 15 -7.26 31.02 -21.97
C LYS A 15 -7.88 29.65 -22.25
N PRO A 16 -8.19 29.31 -23.51
CA PRO A 16 -8.76 28.00 -23.82
C PRO A 16 -7.78 26.90 -23.37
N HIS A 17 -8.22 26.04 -22.46
CA HIS A 17 -7.44 24.93 -21.95
C HIS A 17 -7.24 23.91 -23.06
N ILE A 18 -6.03 23.86 -23.64
CA ILE A 18 -5.65 22.81 -24.58
C ILE A 18 -5.34 21.57 -23.72
N PRO A 19 -6.13 20.48 -23.83
CA PRO A 19 -5.86 19.27 -23.07
C PRO A 19 -4.48 18.73 -23.45
N LEU A 20 -3.60 18.60 -22.46
CA LEU A 20 -2.22 18.11 -22.65
C LEU A 20 -2.17 16.64 -23.10
N ILE A 21 -3.27 15.91 -22.90
CA ILE A 21 -3.40 14.50 -23.27
C ILE A 21 -4.23 14.40 -24.55
N LYS A 22 -3.58 14.06 -25.66
CA LYS A 22 -4.26 13.66 -26.90
C LYS A 22 -4.49 12.15 -26.86
N PHE A 23 -5.76 11.73 -26.80
CA PHE A 23 -6.09 10.32 -27.00
C PHE A 23 -5.72 9.92 -28.42
N ARG A 24 -4.87 8.90 -28.57
CA ARG A 24 -4.64 8.29 -29.89
C ARG A 24 -5.93 7.60 -30.31
N LYS A 25 -6.46 7.97 -31.47
CA LYS A 25 -7.61 7.29 -32.07
C LYS A 25 -7.13 5.92 -32.57
N GLY A 26 -7.56 4.86 -31.89
CA GLY A 26 -7.49 3.46 -32.30
C GLY A 26 -6.12 2.99 -32.79
N HIS A 27 -5.27 2.49 -31.88
CA HIS A 27 -4.19 1.60 -32.29
C HIS A 27 -4.72 0.16 -32.18
N VAL A 28 -5.04 -0.44 -33.32
CA VAL A 28 -5.06 -1.90 -33.44
C VAL A 28 -3.60 -2.31 -33.59
N ASP A 29 -3.12 -3.13 -32.65
CA ASP A 29 -1.74 -3.57 -32.59
C ASP A 29 -1.41 -4.44 -33.82
N SER A 30 -0.82 -3.83 -34.85
CA SER A 30 -0.09 -4.58 -35.87
C SER A 30 1.36 -4.73 -35.40
N CYS A 31 1.62 -5.89 -34.82
CA CYS A 31 2.96 -6.44 -34.59
C CYS A 31 3.85 -6.22 -35.82
N HIS A 32 4.91 -5.43 -35.71
CA HIS A 32 6.14 -5.64 -36.49
C HIS A 32 7.37 -5.07 -35.75
N THR A 33 8.27 -5.99 -35.45
CA THR A 33 9.63 -5.84 -34.96
C THR A 33 10.49 -4.93 -35.82
N THR A 34 11.15 -3.95 -35.22
CA THR A 34 12.55 -3.60 -35.51
C THR A 34 13.18 -2.93 -34.28
N GLN A 35 14.31 -3.49 -33.83
CA GLN A 35 15.08 -3.07 -32.68
C GLN A 35 15.93 -1.82 -32.99
N THR A 36 15.95 -0.86 -32.07
CA THR A 36 17.07 0.07 -31.85
C THR A 36 17.17 0.38 -30.35
N PRO A 37 18.36 0.30 -29.74
CA PRO A 37 18.50 0.55 -28.30
C PRO A 37 18.67 2.05 -28.08
N GLN A 38 17.60 2.71 -27.65
CA GLN A 38 17.67 4.10 -27.20
C GLN A 38 17.16 4.19 -25.77
N GLN A 39 18.14 4.28 -24.86
CA GLN A 39 18.10 4.80 -23.50
C GLN A 39 16.69 5.18 -22.99
N SER A 40 16.00 4.20 -22.40
CA SER A 40 14.75 4.45 -21.70
C SER A 40 15.08 5.02 -20.32
N SER A 41 14.93 6.35 -20.18
CA SER A 41 14.49 6.92 -18.92
C SER A 41 13.29 6.11 -18.42
N GLN A 42 13.34 5.67 -17.17
CA GLN A 42 12.27 4.89 -16.54
C GLN A 42 11.00 5.73 -16.46
N GLY A 43 10.22 5.69 -17.54
CA GLY A 43 8.82 6.04 -17.55
C GLY A 43 8.11 5.01 -16.70
N VAL A 44 7.61 5.43 -15.55
CA VAL A 44 6.63 4.68 -14.76
C VAL A 44 5.35 4.55 -15.60
N SER A 45 5.31 3.53 -16.45
CA SER A 45 4.05 3.03 -17.00
C SER A 45 3.25 2.52 -15.81
N ALA A 46 2.12 3.17 -15.53
CA ALA A 46 1.14 2.69 -14.57
C ALA A 46 0.57 1.36 -15.10
N ALA A 47 1.22 0.26 -14.72
CA ALA A 47 0.69 -1.07 -14.93
C ALA A 47 -0.67 -1.16 -14.24
N LYS A 48 -1.67 -1.73 -14.93
CA LYS A 48 -2.95 -2.13 -14.33
C LYS A 48 -2.67 -2.83 -12.99
N PRO A 49 -3.46 -2.59 -11.92
CA PRO A 49 -3.29 -3.31 -10.67
C PRO A 49 -3.50 -4.79 -10.98
N ALA A 50 -2.40 -5.54 -11.07
CA ALA A 50 -2.45 -6.98 -11.14
C ALA A 50 -3.14 -7.45 -9.87
N LYS A 51 -4.14 -8.31 -10.02
CA LYS A 51 -4.80 -9.00 -8.91
C LYS A 51 -3.69 -9.67 -8.10
N SER A 52 -3.34 -9.08 -6.96
CA SER A 52 -2.26 -9.56 -6.12
C SER A 52 -2.73 -10.86 -5.49
N THR A 53 -2.41 -11.98 -6.11
CA THR A 53 -2.23 -13.21 -5.36
C THR A 53 -1.13 -12.88 -4.35
N SER A 54 -1.50 -12.70 -3.09
CA SER A 54 -0.56 -12.39 -2.02
C SER A 54 0.31 -13.61 -1.77
N TYR A 55 1.33 -13.80 -2.60
CA TYR A 55 2.47 -14.61 -2.22
C TYR A 55 3.11 -13.88 -1.05
N SER A 56 2.88 -14.37 0.17
CA SER A 56 3.62 -13.91 1.34
C SER A 56 5.07 -14.26 1.09
N LEU A 57 5.90 -13.25 0.86
CA LEU A 57 7.35 -13.43 0.74
C LEU A 57 7.90 -13.74 2.12
N GLU A 58 8.71 -14.78 2.21
CA GLU A 58 9.45 -15.09 3.43
C GLU A 58 10.57 -14.05 3.66
N GLU A 59 11.01 -13.90 4.90
CA GLU A 59 12.02 -12.90 5.29
C GLU A 59 13.31 -12.98 4.47
N TYR A 60 13.75 -14.20 4.12
CA TYR A 60 14.95 -14.42 3.31
C TYR A 60 14.79 -14.02 1.83
N GLN A 61 13.55 -13.86 1.36
CA GLN A 61 13.22 -13.43 0.01
C GLN A 61 13.13 -11.89 -0.08
N LEU A 62 13.05 -11.18 1.05
CA LEU A 62 12.98 -9.73 1.09
C LEU A 62 14.36 -9.09 0.79
N PRO A 63 14.40 -8.04 -0.04
CA PRO A 63 15.59 -7.20 -0.16
C PRO A 63 16.08 -6.70 1.20
N ALA A 64 17.39 -6.55 1.36
CA ALA A 64 18.02 -6.24 2.66
C ALA A 64 17.42 -5.05 3.41
N ARG A 65 17.00 -4.00 2.69
CA ARG A 65 16.38 -2.79 3.24
C ARG A 65 14.99 -3.00 3.86
N PHE A 66 14.32 -4.12 3.55
CA PHE A 66 12.99 -4.46 4.07
C PHE A 66 13.04 -5.60 5.08
N ARG A 67 14.22 -6.17 5.34
CA ARG A 67 14.37 -7.18 6.37
C ARG A 67 14.34 -6.54 7.75
N ARG A 68 13.80 -7.26 8.73
CA ARG A 68 13.82 -6.85 10.13
C ARG A 68 15.25 -6.77 10.64
N LEU A 69 15.46 -5.88 11.60
CA LEU A 69 16.70 -5.87 12.37
C LEU A 69 16.77 -7.13 13.24
N PRO A 70 17.98 -7.69 13.47
CA PRO A 70 18.20 -8.68 14.50
C PRO A 70 17.76 -8.12 15.86
N LEU A 71 17.06 -8.93 16.66
CA LEU A 71 16.68 -8.54 18.01
C LEU A 71 17.91 -8.49 18.92
N ASP A 72 17.93 -7.50 19.81
CA ASP A 72 18.93 -7.43 20.86
C ASP A 72 18.56 -8.34 22.05
N ASN A 73 19.56 -8.71 22.85
CA ASN A 73 19.38 -9.60 24.02
C ASN A 73 18.38 -9.02 25.02
N TYR A 74 18.40 -7.69 25.25
CA TYR A 74 17.45 -7.03 26.14
C TYR A 74 16.01 -7.13 25.63
N GLU A 75 15.81 -6.98 24.32
CA GLU A 75 14.50 -7.11 23.69
C GLU A 75 13.99 -8.55 23.78
N ILE A 76 14.87 -9.53 23.53
CA ILE A 76 14.57 -10.96 23.67
C ILE A 76 14.13 -11.27 25.10
N GLU A 77 14.86 -10.77 26.10
CA GLU A 77 14.52 -10.98 27.51
C GLU A 77 13.17 -10.33 27.86
N ALA A 78 12.92 -9.10 27.40
CA ALA A 78 11.65 -8.42 27.63
C ALA A 78 10.46 -9.16 26.99
N ILE A 79 10.61 -9.62 25.75
CA ILE A 79 9.59 -10.41 25.04
C ILE A 79 9.35 -11.73 25.78
N ASN A 80 10.40 -12.46 26.12
CA ASN A 80 10.29 -13.73 26.82
C ASN A 80 9.65 -13.54 28.19
N GLY A 81 10.04 -12.51 28.94
CA GLY A 81 9.43 -12.19 30.24
C GLY A 81 7.93 -11.95 30.13
N LEU A 82 7.50 -11.16 29.13
CA LEU A 82 6.08 -10.90 28.89
C LEU A 82 5.33 -12.18 28.49
N LEU A 83 5.87 -12.97 27.57
CA LEU A 83 5.25 -14.22 27.11
C LEU A 83 5.13 -15.25 28.24
N LEU A 84 6.19 -15.43 29.02
CA LEU A 84 6.19 -16.34 30.16
C LEU A 84 5.20 -15.93 31.24
N TYR A 85 5.09 -14.62 31.51
CA TYR A 85 4.10 -14.10 32.45
C TYR A 85 2.67 -14.41 31.99
N GLN A 86 2.34 -14.08 30.73
CA GLN A 86 1.00 -14.31 30.18
C GLN A 86 0.64 -15.80 30.10
N PHE A 87 1.59 -16.64 29.71
CA PHE A 87 1.39 -18.09 29.70
C PHE A 87 1.15 -18.65 31.10
N SER A 88 1.95 -18.21 32.09
CA SER A 88 1.80 -18.61 33.49
C SER A 88 0.45 -18.21 34.07
N LEU A 89 0.00 -16.97 33.81
CA LEU A 89 -1.34 -16.52 34.21
C LEU A 89 -2.42 -17.37 33.54
N GLY A 90 -2.32 -17.56 32.22
CA GLY A 90 -3.26 -18.37 31.46
C GLY A 90 -3.42 -19.79 32.00
N LEU A 91 -2.29 -20.46 32.30
CA LEU A 91 -2.30 -21.78 32.93
C LEU A 91 -2.96 -21.78 34.31
N LYS A 92 -2.65 -20.79 35.16
CA LYS A 92 -3.25 -20.67 36.50
C LYS A 92 -4.77 -20.51 36.42
N TYR A 93 -5.26 -19.65 35.54
CA TYR A 93 -6.70 -19.45 35.34
C TYR A 93 -7.37 -20.70 34.78
N TYR A 94 -6.75 -21.33 33.78
CA TYR A 94 -7.29 -22.55 33.17
C TYR A 94 -7.45 -23.68 34.19
N ILE A 95 -6.42 -23.94 35.00
CA ILE A 95 -6.46 -24.97 36.05
C ILE A 95 -7.54 -24.64 37.08
N LYS A 96 -7.61 -23.38 37.54
CA LYS A 96 -8.62 -22.94 38.50
C LYS A 96 -10.03 -23.19 37.96
N LEU A 97 -10.32 -22.78 36.72
CA LEU A 97 -11.63 -23.01 36.10
C LEU A 97 -11.93 -24.50 35.95
N ASN A 98 -10.95 -25.33 35.60
CA ASN A 98 -11.17 -26.76 35.46
C ASN A 98 -11.47 -27.45 36.81
N ILE A 99 -10.79 -27.03 37.89
CA ILE A 99 -11.04 -27.52 39.25
C ILE A 99 -12.45 -27.12 39.70
N GLU A 100 -12.83 -25.85 39.59
CA GLU A 100 -14.17 -25.37 39.95
C GLU A 100 -15.27 -26.12 39.20
N ASN A 101 -15.08 -26.40 37.90
CA ASN A 101 -16.01 -27.20 37.10
C ASN A 101 -16.11 -28.68 37.54
N TYR A 102 -15.05 -29.23 38.13
CA TYR A 102 -15.03 -30.60 38.66
C TYR A 102 -15.68 -30.69 40.05
N LEU A 103 -15.57 -29.63 40.86
CA LEU A 103 -16.18 -29.53 42.19
C LEU A 103 -17.69 -29.24 42.17
N MET A 104 -18.19 -28.64 41.08
CA MET A 104 -19.61 -28.30 40.91
C MET A 104 -20.43 -29.42 40.24
N LYS A 105 -19.83 -30.59 39.97
CA LYS A 105 -20.50 -31.81 39.50
C LYS A 105 -20.56 -32.83 40.63
#